data_AF-J9Z8W4-F1
#
_entry.id   AF-J9Z8W4-F1
#
_cell.length_a   1.000
_cell.length_b   1.000
_cell.length_c   1.000
_cell.angle_alpha   90.00
_cell.angle_beta   90.00
_cell.angle_gamma   90.00
#
_symmetry.space_group_name_H-M   'P 1'
#
loop_
_entity.id
_entity.type
_entity.pdbx_description
1 polymer ?
#
loop_
_entity_poly.entity_id
_entity_poly.type
_entity_poly.pdbx_seq_one_letter_code
_entity_poly.pdbx_strand_id
1 'polypeptide(L)'
;MKIPDPIMESLPVSNGEGSPSIKEKCLVEGCITTIGRFRAGFCGAHYQKIRKYGKNVCLRARKGEGSLSHGYKVFRKEGCRIREHVFIAEKAIGRKLTSNEVVHHIDGNRSNNSPSNLLICTKEYHNLLHKRMRALSEGGDPDFLKCKYCKEWDSPNKLYVYSSGNYHIDCMNSYRRNRRATRVKSENS
;
A
#
# COMPACT_ATOMS: atom_id res chain seq x y z
N MET A 1 18.83 -18.66 -0.96
CA MET A 1 19.51 -19.10 -2.20
C MET A 1 20.06 -17.87 -2.89
N LYS A 2 21.37 -17.61 -2.71
CA LYS A 2 22.08 -16.47 -3.29
C LYS A 2 22.52 -16.87 -4.70
N ILE A 3 22.17 -16.07 -5.69
CA ILE A 3 22.68 -16.21 -7.06
C ILE A 3 24.16 -15.82 -7.01
N PRO A 4 25.09 -16.65 -7.51
CA PRO A 4 26.52 -16.34 -7.45
C PRO A 4 26.89 -15.15 -8.34
N ASP A 5 27.82 -14.32 -7.86
CA ASP A 5 28.39 -13.21 -8.61
C ASP A 5 29.19 -13.74 -9.83
N PRO A 6 29.06 -13.12 -11.02
CA PRO A 6 29.85 -13.51 -12.17
C PRO A 6 31.30 -13.05 -11.98
N ILE A 7 32.21 -14.00 -12.22
CA ILE A 7 33.66 -13.90 -12.14
C ILE A 7 34.14 -12.70 -12.98
N MET A 8 34.85 -11.77 -12.33
CA MET A 8 35.56 -10.66 -12.97
C MET A 8 36.84 -11.21 -13.61
N GLU A 9 36.76 -11.62 -14.88
CA GLU A 9 37.94 -11.91 -15.67
C GLU A 9 38.46 -10.61 -16.32
N SER A 10 39.75 -10.37 -16.15
CA SER A 10 40.48 -9.15 -16.52
C SER A 10 40.39 -8.81 -17.99
N LEU A 11 39.98 -7.57 -18.30
CA LEU A 11 39.97 -7.00 -19.65
C LEU A 11 41.41 -6.78 -20.18
N PRO A 12 41.74 -7.17 -21.41
CA PRO A 12 42.96 -6.71 -22.06
C PRO A 12 42.84 -5.23 -22.45
N VAL A 13 43.90 -4.47 -22.18
CA VAL A 13 44.10 -3.12 -22.69
C VAL A 13 44.62 -3.23 -24.12
N SER A 14 43.81 -2.84 -25.11
CA SER A 14 44.25 -2.66 -26.49
C SER A 14 43.83 -1.30 -27.02
N ASN A 15 44.84 -0.51 -27.41
CA ASN A 15 44.72 0.74 -28.15
C ASN A 15 44.36 0.47 -29.62
N GLY A 16 43.59 1.38 -30.22
CA GLY A 16 43.61 1.62 -31.67
C GLY A 16 42.50 0.97 -32.51
N GLU A 17 41.60 1.84 -32.98
CA GLU A 17 40.91 1.84 -34.29
C GLU A 17 39.83 0.78 -34.60
N GLY A 18 38.60 1.27 -34.84
CA GLY A 18 37.50 0.51 -35.48
C GLY A 18 36.16 0.56 -34.75
N SER A 19 35.35 1.62 -34.96
CA SER A 19 33.88 1.51 -34.86
C SER A 19 33.35 0.70 -36.06
N PRO A 20 32.16 0.04 -36.05
CA PRO A 20 31.00 0.30 -35.18
C PRO A 20 30.19 -0.95 -34.73
N SER A 21 29.45 -0.84 -33.62
CA SER A 21 28.06 -1.30 -33.68
C SER A 21 27.19 -0.27 -32.98
N ILE A 22 26.85 0.77 -33.75
CA ILE A 22 25.73 1.62 -33.41
C ILE A 22 24.53 0.67 -33.47
N LYS A 23 24.06 0.17 -32.31
CA LYS A 23 22.68 -0.31 -32.25
C LYS A 23 21.84 0.94 -32.50
N GLU A 24 21.51 1.23 -33.76
CA GLU A 24 20.79 2.45 -34.19
C GLU A 24 19.36 2.54 -33.63
N LYS A 25 18.97 1.58 -32.79
CA LYS A 25 17.67 1.57 -32.14
C LYS A 25 17.75 0.86 -30.80
N CYS A 26 16.94 1.36 -29.89
CA CYS A 26 16.66 0.67 -28.65
C CYS A 26 15.90 -0.63 -28.95
N LEU A 27 16.21 -1.72 -28.25
CA LEU A 27 15.50 -3.01 -28.34
C LEU A 27 14.07 -3.00 -27.77
N VAL A 28 13.58 -1.83 -27.37
CA VAL A 28 12.25 -1.69 -26.74
C VAL A 28 11.27 -1.38 -27.86
N GLU A 29 10.29 -2.25 -28.05
CA GLU A 29 9.21 -2.05 -29.02
C GLU A 29 8.55 -0.67 -28.82
N GLY A 30 8.42 0.08 -29.92
CA GLY A 30 7.85 1.42 -29.91
C GLY A 30 8.77 2.54 -29.40
N CYS A 31 10.05 2.27 -29.10
CA CYS A 31 11.00 3.32 -28.74
C CYS A 31 11.50 4.08 -29.98
N ILE A 32 11.17 5.37 -30.05
CA ILE A 32 11.57 6.27 -31.16
C ILE A 32 13.03 6.79 -31.05
N THR A 33 13.79 6.36 -30.03
CA THR A 33 15.17 6.80 -29.86
C THR A 33 16.08 6.06 -30.85
N THR A 34 16.49 6.76 -31.89
CA THR A 34 17.31 6.23 -33.00
C THR A 34 18.78 6.65 -32.93
N ILE A 35 19.13 7.63 -32.11
CA ILE A 35 20.50 8.16 -32.00
C ILE A 35 20.89 8.26 -30.53
N GLY A 36 22.03 7.70 -30.15
CA GLY A 36 22.56 7.76 -28.79
C GLY A 36 23.54 6.64 -28.43
N ARG A 37 24.13 6.69 -27.23
CA ARG A 37 24.91 5.57 -26.68
C ARG A 37 23.95 4.52 -26.11
N PHE A 38 23.86 3.38 -26.78
CA PHE A 38 23.03 2.26 -26.33
C PHE A 38 23.88 1.31 -25.47
N ARG A 39 23.47 1.09 -24.21
CA ARG A 39 24.14 0.16 -23.29
C ARG A 39 23.31 -1.10 -23.19
N ALA A 40 23.94 -2.26 -23.42
CA ALA A 40 23.26 -3.55 -23.50
C ALA A 40 22.05 -3.57 -24.48
N GLY A 41 22.08 -2.75 -25.54
CA GLY A 41 20.97 -2.63 -26.51
C GLY A 41 19.80 -1.74 -26.08
N PHE A 42 19.93 -1.00 -24.98
CA PHE A 42 18.91 -0.06 -24.51
C PHE A 42 19.42 1.38 -24.55
N CYS A 43 18.55 2.34 -24.89
CA CYS A 43 18.89 3.76 -24.75
C CYS A 43 19.14 4.09 -23.27
N GLY A 44 19.84 5.19 -22.98
CA GLY A 44 20.19 5.56 -21.59
C GLY A 44 18.99 5.54 -20.62
N ALA A 45 17.83 6.02 -21.07
CA ALA A 45 16.59 6.01 -20.27
C ALA A 45 16.06 4.60 -19.99
N HIS A 46 16.06 3.71 -20.99
CA HIS A 46 15.60 2.32 -20.83
C HIS A 46 16.60 1.47 -20.06
N TYR A 47 17.89 1.66 -20.29
CA TYR A 47 18.95 1.01 -19.52
C TYR A 47 18.85 1.34 -18.03
N GLN A 48 18.61 2.61 -17.68
CA GLN A 48 18.39 3.02 -16.29
C GLN A 48 17.14 2.37 -15.66
N LYS A 49 16.02 2.29 -16.39
CA LYS A 49 14.79 1.64 -15.90
C LYS A 49 14.99 0.14 -15.66
N ILE A 50 15.66 -0.55 -16.59
CA ILE A 50 15.95 -1.99 -16.46
C ILE A 50 16.91 -2.23 -15.29
N ARG A 51 17.98 -1.44 -15.15
CA ARG A 51 18.90 -1.54 -14.01
C ARG A 51 18.20 -1.32 -12.66
N LYS A 52 17.25 -0.39 -12.59
CA LYS A 52 16.57 -0.06 -11.33
C LYS A 52 15.42 -1.01 -10.99
N TYR A 53 14.67 -1.49 -11.98
CA TYR A 53 13.39 -2.19 -11.76
C TYR A 53 13.33 -3.59 -12.37
N GLY A 54 14.40 -4.05 -13.05
CA GLY A 54 14.45 -5.33 -13.76
C GLY A 54 13.61 -5.43 -15.03
N LYS A 55 12.76 -4.42 -15.32
CA LYS A 55 11.89 -4.36 -16.49
C LYS A 55 11.74 -2.95 -17.03
N ASN A 56 11.49 -2.83 -18.34
CA ASN A 56 11.20 -1.54 -18.94
C ASN A 56 9.71 -1.20 -18.83
N VAL A 57 9.36 -0.47 -17.77
CA VAL A 57 7.99 -0.05 -17.50
C VAL A 57 7.82 1.46 -17.66
N CYS A 58 6.74 1.88 -18.29
CA CYS A 58 6.27 3.26 -18.20
C CYS A 58 5.55 3.42 -16.85
N LEU A 59 6.25 3.98 -15.85
CA LEU A 59 5.70 4.19 -14.49
C LEU A 59 4.80 5.42 -14.39
N ARG A 60 4.75 6.27 -15.43
CA ARG A 60 3.80 7.38 -15.47
C ARG A 60 2.47 6.84 -15.99
N ALA A 61 1.45 6.87 -15.13
CA ALA A 61 0.07 6.63 -15.54
C ALA A 61 -0.25 7.49 -16.76
N ARG A 62 -0.95 6.93 -17.75
CA ARG A 62 -1.36 7.70 -18.93
C ARG A 62 -2.24 8.86 -18.49
N LYS A 63 -2.19 9.96 -19.25
CA LYS A 63 -3.02 11.15 -18.98
C LYS A 63 -4.50 10.70 -18.96
N GLY A 64 -5.16 10.82 -17.80
CA GLY A 64 -6.54 10.41 -17.60
C GLY A 64 -6.75 9.10 -16.83
N GLU A 65 -5.73 8.26 -16.64
CA GLU A 65 -5.81 7.02 -15.82
C GLU A 65 -5.91 7.27 -14.31
N GLY A 66 -5.87 8.56 -13.91
CA GLY A 66 -5.93 8.98 -12.52
C GLY A 66 -4.58 8.90 -11.81
N SER A 67 -4.58 9.31 -10.54
CA SER A 67 -3.43 9.17 -9.64
C SER A 67 -3.82 8.38 -8.41
N LEU A 68 -2.82 7.85 -7.70
CA LEU A 68 -3.04 7.21 -6.41
C LEU A 68 -2.95 8.25 -5.30
N SER A 69 -3.86 8.18 -4.32
CA SER A 69 -3.84 8.99 -3.12
C SER A 69 -4.34 8.22 -1.93
N HIS A 70 -3.49 8.08 -0.89
CA HIS A 70 -3.79 7.27 0.30
C HIS A 70 -4.23 5.82 -0.06
N GLY A 71 -3.70 5.28 -1.17
CA GLY A 71 -4.05 3.97 -1.71
C GLY A 71 -5.28 3.94 -2.62
N TYR A 72 -6.01 5.04 -2.77
CA TYR A 72 -7.19 5.14 -3.64
C TYR A 72 -6.85 5.69 -5.01
N LYS A 73 -7.44 5.11 -6.06
CA LYS A 73 -7.46 5.71 -7.39
C LYS A 73 -8.38 6.93 -7.40
N VAL A 74 -7.85 8.06 -7.87
CA VAL A 74 -8.56 9.33 -7.99
C VAL A 74 -8.42 9.88 -9.39
N PHE A 75 -9.49 10.49 -9.90
CA PHE A 75 -9.45 11.23 -11.15
C PHE A 75 -10.09 12.60 -10.97
N ARG A 76 -9.89 13.48 -11.96
CA ARG A 76 -10.55 14.80 -12.00
C ARG A 76 -11.72 14.74 -12.97
N LYS A 77 -12.87 15.25 -12.56
CA LYS A 77 -14.04 15.48 -13.41
C LYS A 77 -14.60 16.84 -13.04
N GLU A 78 -14.86 17.69 -14.06
CA GLU A 78 -15.40 19.05 -13.86
C GLU A 78 -14.58 19.89 -12.86
N GLY A 79 -13.25 19.75 -12.87
CA GLY A 79 -12.36 20.46 -11.95
C GLY A 79 -12.31 19.87 -10.52
N CYS A 80 -13.25 19.02 -10.14
CA CYS A 80 -13.29 18.37 -8.83
C CYS A 80 -12.51 17.06 -8.82
N ARG A 81 -11.88 16.75 -7.68
CA ARG A 81 -11.19 15.48 -7.45
C ARG A 81 -12.18 14.44 -6.93
N ILE A 82 -12.32 13.33 -7.64
CA ILE A 82 -13.26 12.26 -7.32
C ILE A 82 -12.50 10.96 -7.03
N ARG A 83 -12.94 10.23 -6.00
CA ARG A 83 -12.45 8.87 -5.70
C ARG A 83 -13.17 7.88 -6.60
N GLU A 84 -12.42 7.05 -7.30
CA GLU A 84 -12.97 6.16 -8.34
C GLU A 84 -13.97 5.14 -7.79
N HIS A 85 -13.67 4.50 -6.66
CA HIS A 85 -14.61 3.56 -6.02
C HIS A 85 -15.93 4.22 -5.61
N VAL A 86 -15.90 5.49 -5.16
CA VAL A 86 -17.14 6.23 -4.81
C VAL A 86 -17.94 6.48 -6.08
N PHE A 87 -17.28 6.92 -7.15
CA PHE A 87 -17.95 7.16 -8.42
C PHE A 87 -18.61 5.90 -8.99
N ILE A 88 -17.92 4.76 -8.95
CA ILE A 88 -18.45 3.47 -9.41
C ILE A 88 -19.65 3.05 -8.56
N ALA A 89 -19.55 3.17 -7.23
CA ALA A 89 -20.64 2.86 -6.31
C ALA A 89 -21.87 3.75 -6.54
N GLU A 90 -21.69 5.07 -6.65
CA GLU A 90 -22.77 6.03 -6.93
C GLU A 90 -23.45 5.74 -8.27
N LYS A 91 -22.66 5.41 -9.31
CA LYS A 91 -23.20 5.05 -10.63
C LYS A 91 -24.02 3.76 -10.56
N ALA A 92 -23.59 2.78 -9.76
CA ALA A 92 -24.30 1.50 -9.61
C ALA A 92 -25.66 1.66 -8.91
N ILE A 93 -25.76 2.54 -7.90
CA ILE A 93 -27.02 2.80 -7.19
C ILE A 93 -27.91 3.88 -7.82
N GLY A 94 -27.39 4.60 -8.81
CA GLY A 94 -28.12 5.67 -9.51
C GLY A 94 -28.33 6.96 -8.70
N ARG A 95 -27.64 7.13 -7.56
CA ARG A 95 -27.72 8.33 -6.72
C ARG A 95 -26.40 8.60 -6.01
N LYS A 96 -26.27 9.78 -5.40
CA LYS A 96 -25.15 10.12 -4.52
C LYS A 96 -25.22 9.34 -3.21
N LEU A 97 -24.05 9.00 -2.67
CA LEU A 97 -23.96 8.43 -1.32
C LEU A 97 -24.34 9.51 -0.29
N THR A 98 -25.08 9.10 0.72
CA THR A 98 -25.41 9.96 1.88
C THR A 98 -24.19 10.16 2.77
N SER A 99 -24.29 11.09 3.72
CA SER A 99 -23.20 11.37 4.68
C SER A 99 -22.88 10.18 5.59
N ASN A 100 -23.79 9.21 5.76
CA ASN A 100 -23.56 8.00 6.55
C ASN A 100 -23.15 6.77 5.72
N GLU A 101 -23.23 6.84 4.40
CA GLU A 101 -22.83 5.73 3.51
C GLU A 101 -21.36 5.84 3.11
N VAL A 102 -20.67 4.70 3.15
CA VAL A 102 -19.28 4.56 2.73
C VAL A 102 -19.11 3.30 1.89
N VAL A 103 -18.05 3.27 1.09
CA VAL A 103 -17.69 2.10 0.27
C VAL A 103 -16.56 1.35 0.97
N HIS A 104 -16.78 0.06 1.21
CA HIS A 104 -15.81 -0.89 1.70
C HIS A 104 -15.25 -1.73 0.54
N HIS A 105 -13.95 -2.00 0.55
CA HIS A 105 -13.30 -2.93 -0.36
C HIS A 105 -13.24 -4.31 0.31
N ILE A 106 -13.98 -5.29 -0.24
CA ILE A 106 -14.13 -6.62 0.38
C ILE A 106 -12.79 -7.35 0.51
N ASP A 107 -11.93 -7.25 -0.51
CA ASP A 107 -10.59 -7.84 -0.52
C ASP A 107 -9.53 -7.03 0.27
N GLY A 108 -9.91 -5.87 0.84
CA GLY A 108 -8.99 -4.94 1.50
C GLY A 108 -8.04 -4.17 0.57
N ASN A 109 -8.06 -4.43 -0.73
CA ASN A 109 -7.23 -3.76 -1.72
C ASN A 109 -7.93 -2.52 -2.29
N ARG A 110 -7.53 -1.35 -1.79
CA ARG A 110 -8.06 -0.02 -2.19
C ARG A 110 -7.91 0.34 -3.68
N SER A 111 -7.11 -0.41 -4.43
CA SER A 111 -6.90 -0.21 -5.87
C SER A 111 -7.77 -1.09 -6.77
N ASN A 112 -8.40 -2.14 -6.19
CA ASN A 112 -9.34 -3.02 -6.87
C ASN A 112 -10.75 -2.44 -6.80
N ASN A 113 -11.12 -1.66 -7.81
CA ASN A 113 -12.42 -0.99 -7.88
C ASN A 113 -13.45 -1.77 -8.71
N SER A 114 -13.29 -3.08 -8.88
CA SER A 114 -14.31 -3.93 -9.51
C SER A 114 -15.64 -3.77 -8.75
N PRO A 115 -16.78 -3.57 -9.42
CA PRO A 115 -18.07 -3.40 -8.74
C PRO A 115 -18.40 -4.54 -7.76
N SER A 116 -18.00 -5.78 -8.08
CA SER A 116 -18.17 -6.95 -7.20
C SER A 116 -17.29 -6.94 -5.94
N ASN A 117 -16.25 -6.11 -5.89
CA ASN A 117 -15.38 -5.92 -4.73
C ASN A 117 -15.80 -4.74 -3.85
N LEU A 118 -16.82 -3.97 -4.26
CA LEU A 118 -17.26 -2.77 -3.57
C LEU A 118 -18.57 -3.06 -2.82
N LEU A 119 -18.54 -2.83 -1.50
CA LEU A 119 -19.72 -2.95 -0.64
C LEU A 119 -20.09 -1.56 -0.11
N ILE A 120 -21.31 -1.11 -0.39
CA ILE A 120 -21.86 0.11 0.19
C ILE A 120 -22.47 -0.24 1.55
N CYS A 121 -22.07 0.47 2.59
CA CYS A 121 -22.57 0.23 3.95
C CYS A 121 -22.51 1.49 4.81
N THR A 122 -23.07 1.42 6.03
CA THR A 122 -22.97 2.53 6.98
C THR A 122 -21.56 2.66 7.55
N LYS A 123 -21.23 3.83 8.11
CA LYS A 123 -19.96 4.04 8.82
C LYS A 123 -19.78 3.06 9.98
N GLU A 124 -20.84 2.76 10.74
CA GLU A 124 -20.73 1.79 11.84
C GLU A 124 -20.38 0.41 11.32
N TYR A 125 -21.07 -0.06 10.27
CA TYR A 125 -20.83 -1.38 9.71
C TYR A 125 -19.43 -1.50 9.08
N HIS A 126 -18.99 -0.45 8.36
CA HIS A 126 -17.63 -0.39 7.83
C HIS A 126 -16.57 -0.54 8.93
N ASN A 127 -16.73 0.14 10.07
CA ASN A 127 -15.81 0.04 11.20
C ASN A 127 -15.85 -1.35 11.85
N LEU A 128 -17.04 -1.96 11.95
CA LEU A 128 -17.21 -3.33 12.44
C LEU A 128 -16.47 -4.33 11.53
N LEU A 129 -16.61 -4.22 10.21
CA LEU A 129 -15.89 -5.07 9.26
C LEU A 129 -14.38 -4.98 9.47
N HIS A 130 -13.80 -3.77 9.50
CA HIS A 130 -12.35 -3.61 9.73
C HIS A 130 -11.91 -4.16 11.09
N LYS A 131 -12.76 -4.05 12.12
CA LYS A 131 -12.47 -4.65 13.43
C LYS A 131 -12.41 -6.19 13.31
N ARG A 132 -13.42 -6.82 12.72
CA ARG A 132 -13.50 -8.28 12.53
C ARG A 132 -12.37 -8.81 11.66
N MET A 133 -12.07 -8.12 10.55
CA MET A 133 -10.94 -8.47 9.66
C MET A 133 -9.61 -8.43 10.40
N ARG A 134 -9.39 -7.44 11.28
CA ARG A 134 -8.18 -7.38 12.12
C ARG A 134 -8.08 -8.55 13.08
N ALA A 135 -9.18 -8.89 13.76
CA ALA A 135 -9.21 -10.04 14.65
C ALA A 135 -8.79 -11.32 13.91
N LEU A 136 -9.44 -11.60 12.77
CA LEU A 136 -9.11 -12.74 11.92
C LEU A 136 -7.65 -12.74 11.45
N SER A 137 -7.14 -11.60 10.98
CA SER A 137 -5.76 -11.49 10.49
C SER A 137 -4.71 -11.72 11.58
N GLU A 138 -5.06 -11.47 12.84
CA GLU A 138 -4.21 -11.68 14.00
C GLU A 138 -4.48 -13.04 14.69
N GLY A 139 -5.33 -13.89 14.10
CA GLY A 139 -5.69 -15.20 14.65
C GLY A 139 -6.66 -15.15 15.83
N GLY A 140 -7.31 -14.01 16.07
CA GLY A 140 -8.34 -13.84 17.08
C GLY A 140 -9.76 -14.12 16.57
N ASP A 141 -10.69 -14.23 17.50
CA ASP A 141 -12.12 -14.38 17.19
C ASP A 141 -12.73 -13.05 16.69
N PRO A 142 -13.48 -13.05 15.56
CA PRO A 142 -14.13 -11.84 15.02
C PRO A 142 -15.00 -11.08 16.02
N ASP A 143 -15.64 -11.79 16.94
CA ASP A 143 -16.59 -11.21 17.90
C ASP A 143 -15.89 -10.70 19.17
N PHE A 144 -14.60 -11.01 19.33
CA PHE A 144 -13.82 -10.57 20.48
C PHE A 144 -13.35 -9.12 20.34
N LEU A 145 -12.91 -8.57 21.47
CA LEU A 145 -12.36 -7.22 21.59
C LEU A 145 -10.90 -7.29 22.00
N LYS A 146 -10.08 -6.46 21.35
CA LYS A 146 -8.67 -6.32 21.69
C LYS A 146 -8.51 -5.42 22.91
N CYS A 147 -7.86 -5.93 23.97
CA CYS A 147 -7.49 -5.13 25.12
C CYS A 147 -6.38 -4.14 24.75
N LYS A 148 -6.55 -2.86 25.07
CA LYS A 148 -5.55 -1.83 24.73
C LYS A 148 -4.23 -1.98 25.49
N TYR A 149 -4.22 -2.70 26.61
CA TYR A 149 -3.04 -2.89 27.46
C TYR A 149 -2.28 -4.17 27.10
N CYS A 150 -2.87 -5.35 27.30
CA CYS A 150 -2.19 -6.63 27.01
C CYS A 150 -2.19 -7.02 25.52
N LYS A 151 -3.02 -6.35 24.69
CA LYS A 151 -3.18 -6.63 23.25
C LYS A 151 -3.81 -7.98 22.92
N GLU A 152 -4.25 -8.74 23.92
CA GLU A 152 -5.00 -9.97 23.71
C GLU A 152 -6.44 -9.70 23.29
N TRP A 153 -6.98 -10.63 22.50
CA TRP A 153 -8.37 -10.66 22.09
C TRP A 153 -9.16 -11.49 23.09
N ASP A 154 -10.26 -10.95 23.61
CA ASP A 154 -11.09 -11.68 24.55
C ASP A 154 -12.57 -11.29 24.39
N SER A 155 -13.45 -12.12 24.93
CA SER A 155 -14.90 -11.92 24.87
C SER A 155 -15.30 -10.55 25.43
N PRO A 156 -16.26 -9.84 24.81
CA PRO A 156 -16.68 -8.51 25.28
C PRO A 156 -17.04 -8.45 26.77
N ASN A 157 -17.60 -9.53 27.33
CA ASN A 157 -17.99 -9.63 28.73
C ASN A 157 -16.82 -9.62 29.72
N LYS A 158 -15.60 -9.95 29.26
CA LYS A 158 -14.39 -9.90 30.08
C LYS A 158 -13.62 -8.58 29.94
N LEU A 159 -14.04 -7.70 29.03
CA LEU A 159 -13.46 -6.37 28.88
C LEU A 159 -14.42 -5.29 29.37
N TYR A 160 -13.84 -4.23 29.91
CA TYR A 160 -14.52 -2.95 30.03
C TYR A 160 -14.56 -2.26 28.66
N VAL A 161 -15.77 -2.06 28.13
CA VAL A 161 -16.05 -1.49 26.80
C VAL A 161 -16.48 -0.03 26.93
N TYR A 162 -15.80 0.88 26.23
CA TYR A 162 -16.12 2.31 26.24
C TYR A 162 -15.78 2.97 24.90
N SER A 163 -16.26 4.20 24.69
CA SER A 163 -16.13 4.92 23.42
C SER A 163 -14.69 5.09 22.93
N SER A 164 -13.73 5.18 23.85
CA SER A 164 -12.30 5.41 23.55
C SER A 164 -11.43 4.15 23.72
N GLY A 165 -12.02 2.95 23.77
CA GLY A 165 -11.29 1.68 23.69
C GLY A 165 -11.90 0.54 24.51
N ASN A 166 -11.16 -0.56 24.63
CA ASN A 166 -11.55 -1.72 25.44
C ASN A 166 -10.35 -2.18 26.26
N TYR A 167 -10.57 -2.65 27.49
CA TYR A 167 -9.50 -3.23 28.30
C TYR A 167 -10.00 -4.17 29.39
N HIS A 168 -9.18 -5.13 29.80
CA HIS A 168 -9.37 -5.83 31.06
C HIS A 168 -9.08 -4.91 32.24
N ILE A 169 -9.94 -4.97 33.27
CA ILE A 169 -9.81 -4.16 34.50
C ILE A 169 -8.43 -4.38 35.16
N ASP A 170 -7.97 -5.63 35.22
CA ASP A 170 -6.68 -5.99 35.81
C ASP A 170 -5.49 -5.42 35.04
N CYS A 171 -5.59 -5.36 33.72
CA CYS A 171 -4.55 -4.74 32.90
C CYS A 171 -4.46 -3.23 33.14
N MET A 172 -5.60 -2.55 33.32
CA MET A 172 -5.62 -1.13 33.70
C MET A 172 -4.98 -0.92 35.07
N ASN A 173 -5.32 -1.74 36.06
CA ASN A 173 -4.75 -1.67 37.41
C ASN A 173 -3.23 -1.90 37.41
N SER A 174 -2.78 -2.87 36.63
CA SER A 174 -1.35 -3.17 36.47
C SER A 174 -0.60 -2.03 35.77
N TYR A 175 -1.18 -1.46 34.71
CA TYR A 175 -0.61 -0.29 34.03
C TYR A 175 -0.48 0.93 34.97
N ARG A 176 -1.51 1.22 35.77
CA ARG A 176 -1.49 2.33 36.75
C ARG A 176 -0.42 2.12 37.83
N ARG A 177 -0.30 0.90 38.37
CA ARG A 177 0.73 0.54 39.35
C ARG A 177 2.13 0.76 38.79
N ASN A 178 2.39 0.23 37.58
CA ASN A 178 3.69 0.37 36.91
C ASN A 178 4.03 1.84 36.65
N ARG A 179 3.07 2.65 36.16
CA ARG A 179 3.29 4.09 35.93
C ARG A 179 3.63 4.87 37.20
N ARG A 180 3.04 4.52 38.34
CA ARG A 180 3.38 5.13 39.64
C ARG A 180 4.79 4.74 40.07
N ALA A 181 5.13 3.45 39.97
CA ALA A 181 6.45 2.95 40.32
C ALA A 181 7.57 3.58 39.45
N THR A 182 7.34 3.74 38.15
CA THR A 182 8.31 4.40 37.26
C THR A 182 8.50 5.88 37.62
N ARG A 183 7.43 6.57 38.03
CA ARG A 183 7.50 7.99 38.42
C ARG A 183 8.28 8.20 39.71
N VAL A 184 8.05 7.36 40.72
CA VAL A 184 8.80 7.41 41.99
C VAL A 184 10.29 7.13 41.75
N LYS A 185 10.62 6.18 40.87
CA LYS A 185 12.02 5.90 40.51
C LYS A 185 12.71 7.07 39.80
N SER A 186 12.01 7.78 38.91
CA SER A 186 12.56 8.95 38.23
C SER A 186 12.70 10.20 39.11
N GLU A 187 11.93 10.29 40.20
CA GLU A 187 12.01 11.39 41.17
C GLU A 187 13.11 11.15 42.22
N ASN A 188 13.55 9.90 42.39
CA ASN A 188 14.59 9.48 43.34
C ASN A 188 15.95 9.17 42.69
N SER A 189 16.12 9.41 41.38
CA SER A 189 17.38 9.27 40.63
C SER A 189 17.89 10.64 40.21
#